data_AF-A0A6I3KQM8-F1
#
_entry.id   AF-A0A6I3KQM8-F1
#
_cell.length_a   1.000
_cell.length_b   1.000
_cell.length_c   1.000
_cell.angle_alpha   90.00
_cell.angle_beta   90.00
_cell.angle_gamma   90.00
#
_symmetry.space_group_name_H-M   'P 1'
#
loop_
_entity.id
_entity.type
_entity.pdbx_description
1 polymer ?
#
loop_
_entity_poly.entity_id
_entity_poly.type
_entity_poly.pdbx_seq_one_letter_code
_entity_poly.pdbx_strand_id
1 'polypeptide(L)'
;MGESDDFGVRIAALHAAATTLRDNAASLGQRARAVGDHAFGIGNDQAGRNYAAQGTAMHQGFERAAACLRYWGAAAAATADVFDRAATEYARLDHAHATALTGVGR
;
A
#
# COMPACT_ATOMS: atom_id res chain seq x y z
N MET A 1 -28.26 7.12 -27.59
CA MET A 1 -27.07 6.27 -27.35
C MET A 1 -27.11 5.92 -25.88
N GLY A 2 -27.37 4.66 -25.56
CA GLY A 2 -27.57 4.22 -24.18
C GLY A 2 -26.25 4.24 -23.42
N GLU A 3 -26.16 5.14 -22.46
CA GLU A 3 -25.23 5.04 -21.33
C GLU A 3 -25.81 3.95 -20.41
N SER A 4 -25.42 2.72 -20.66
CA SER A 4 -25.91 1.53 -19.95
C SER A 4 -24.75 0.55 -19.85
N ASP A 5 -23.80 0.80 -18.93
CA ASP A 5 -23.09 -0.30 -18.23
C ASP A 5 -22.18 0.12 -17.05
N ASP A 6 -22.37 1.27 -16.40
CA ASP A 6 -21.56 1.62 -15.19
C ASP A 6 -22.25 1.23 -13.88
N PHE A 7 -23.02 0.14 -13.87
CA PHE A 7 -23.62 -0.42 -12.66
C PHE A 7 -23.04 -1.80 -12.34
N GLY A 8 -21.70 -1.87 -12.28
CA GLY A 8 -20.96 -3.06 -11.91
C GLY A 8 -19.62 -2.68 -11.32
N VAL A 9 -19.21 -3.32 -10.22
CA VAL A 9 -17.85 -3.13 -9.70
C VAL A 9 -16.88 -3.65 -10.74
N ARG A 10 -16.03 -2.76 -11.28
CA ARG A 10 -14.96 -3.13 -12.20
C ARG A 10 -13.88 -3.91 -11.44
N ILE A 11 -14.04 -5.23 -11.36
CA ILE A 11 -13.11 -6.18 -10.70
C ILE A 11 -11.67 -5.93 -11.15
N ALA A 12 -11.45 -5.70 -12.45
CA ALA A 12 -10.14 -5.35 -12.99
C ALA A 12 -9.55 -4.05 -12.41
N ALA A 13 -10.39 -3.03 -12.17
CA ALA A 13 -9.96 -1.78 -11.55
C ALA A 13 -9.58 -1.98 -10.07
N LEU A 14 -10.28 -2.85 -9.33
CA LEU A 14 -9.92 -3.21 -7.96
C LEU A 14 -8.57 -3.93 -7.89
N HIS A 15 -8.32 -4.91 -8.78
CA HIS A 15 -7.02 -5.59 -8.82
C HIS A 15 -5.89 -4.65 -9.24
N ALA A 16 -6.12 -3.74 -10.19
CA ALA A 16 -5.14 -2.74 -10.59
C ALA A 16 -4.81 -1.78 -9.44
N ALA A 17 -5.83 -1.35 -8.68
CA ALA A 17 -5.65 -0.53 -7.49
C ALA A 17 -4.89 -1.28 -6.38
N ALA A 18 -5.23 -2.55 -6.13
CA ALA A 18 -4.53 -3.40 -5.16
C ALA A 18 -3.04 -3.56 -5.53
N THR A 19 -2.75 -3.80 -6.81
CA THR A 19 -1.37 -3.90 -7.31
C THR A 19 -0.60 -2.60 -7.10
N THR A 20 -1.20 -1.47 -7.48
CA THR A 20 -0.59 -0.14 -7.29
C THR A 20 -0.31 0.14 -5.80
N LEU A 21 -1.23 -0.23 -4.91
CA LEU A 21 -1.04 -0.06 -3.47
C LEU A 21 0.08 -0.93 -2.91
N ARG A 22 0.26 -2.17 -3.41
CA ARG A 22 1.38 -3.05 -3.05
C ARG A 22 2.72 -2.48 -3.52
N ASP A 23 2.78 -1.95 -4.74
CA ASP A 23 3.98 -1.31 -5.27
C ASP A 23 4.35 -0.06 -4.45
N ASN A 24 3.36 0.75 -4.08
CA ASN A 24 3.54 1.89 -3.18
C ASN A 24 4.04 1.45 -1.81
N ALA A 25 3.47 0.39 -1.23
CA ALA A 25 3.91 -0.15 0.05
C ALA A 25 5.38 -0.62 -0.01
N ALA A 26 5.77 -1.29 -1.09
CA ALA A 26 7.14 -1.73 -1.32
C ALA A 26 8.10 -0.54 -1.46
N SER A 27 7.73 0.47 -2.25
CA SER A 27 8.52 1.70 -2.41
C SER A 27 8.69 2.46 -1.10
N LEU A 28 7.61 2.59 -0.31
CA LEU A 28 7.67 3.20 1.02
C LEU A 28 8.57 2.42 1.97
N GLY A 29 8.54 1.08 1.92
CA GLY A 29 9.44 0.22 2.69
C GLY A 29 10.91 0.42 2.32
N GLN A 30 11.22 0.51 1.01
CA GLN A 30 12.58 0.81 0.53
C GLN A 30 13.05 2.20 0.99
N ARG A 31 12.20 3.22 0.88
CA ARG A 31 12.51 4.58 1.34
C ARG A 31 12.71 4.65 2.85
N ALA A 32 11.88 3.93 3.62
CA ALA A 32 12.02 3.87 5.07
C ALA A 32 13.36 3.24 5.49
N ARG A 33 13.81 2.19 4.80
CA ARG A 33 15.15 1.59 5.01
C ARG A 33 16.24 2.58 4.66
N ALA A 34 16.18 3.20 3.48
CA ALA A 34 17.18 4.17 3.05
C ALA A 34 17.33 5.34 4.05
N VAL A 35 16.22 5.84 4.60
CA VAL A 35 16.23 6.89 5.63
C VAL A 35 16.82 6.40 6.96
N GLY A 36 16.54 5.16 7.36
CA GLY A 36 17.11 4.56 8.58
C GLY A 36 18.61 4.26 8.44
N ASP A 37 19.02 3.68 7.31
CA ASP A 37 20.40 3.28 7.02
C ASP A 37 21.34 4.47 6.88
N HIS A 38 20.82 5.63 6.47
CA HIS A 38 21.55 6.89 6.35
C HIS A 38 21.15 7.91 7.41
N ALA A 39 20.67 7.46 8.57
CA ALA A 39 20.30 8.38 9.64
C ALA A 39 21.52 9.16 10.12
N PHE A 40 21.34 10.48 10.29
CA PHE A 40 22.38 11.37 10.81
C PHE A 40 22.96 10.81 12.12
N GLY A 41 24.29 10.65 12.20
CA GLY A 41 24.97 10.17 13.40
C GLY A 41 25.03 8.64 13.60
N ILE A 42 24.73 7.82 12.58
CA ILE A 42 25.02 6.37 12.56
C ILE A 42 26.34 6.12 11.80
N GLY A 43 27.37 5.60 12.48
CA GLY A 43 28.69 5.27 11.92
C GLY A 43 29.86 5.76 12.79
N ASN A 44 31.11 5.50 12.36
CA ASN A 44 32.36 6.01 12.97
C ASN A 44 32.50 7.55 12.91
N ASP A 45 31.56 8.22 12.25
CA ASP A 45 31.42 9.67 12.27
C ASP A 45 30.70 10.09 13.55
N GLN A 46 31.43 9.99 14.66
CA GLN A 46 31.06 10.47 16.00
C GLN A 46 30.48 11.91 15.99
N ALA A 47 30.79 12.67 14.94
CA ALA A 47 30.21 13.96 14.57
C ALA A 47 28.73 14.09 14.94
N GLY A 48 27.82 13.26 14.41
CA GLY A 48 26.38 13.51 14.54
C GLY A 48 25.81 13.40 15.97
N ARG A 49 26.40 12.54 16.82
CA ARG A 49 26.02 12.45 18.25
C ARG A 49 26.78 13.43 19.13
N ASN A 50 28.00 13.82 18.71
CA ASN A 50 28.82 14.78 19.42
C ASN A 50 28.42 16.25 19.12
N TYR A 51 27.70 16.51 18.03
CA TYR A 51 27.15 17.82 17.68
C TYR A 51 25.83 18.12 18.43
N ALA A 52 25.94 18.32 19.75
CA ALA A 52 24.94 19.00 20.59
C ALA A 52 23.48 18.47 20.50
N ALA A 53 22.53 19.19 21.12
CA ALA A 53 21.11 18.82 21.14
C ALA A 53 20.49 18.73 19.74
N GLN A 54 21.04 19.49 18.78
CA GLN A 54 20.54 19.58 17.41
C GLN A 54 20.77 18.29 16.62
N GLY A 55 21.94 17.65 16.75
CA GLY A 55 22.22 16.37 16.08
C GLY A 55 21.34 15.23 16.58
N THR A 56 21.07 15.20 17.88
CA THR A 56 20.12 14.25 18.50
C THR A 56 18.69 14.48 17.97
N ALA A 57 18.26 15.74 17.87
CA ALA A 57 16.94 16.07 17.33
C ALA A 57 16.79 15.66 15.86
N MET A 58 17.83 15.86 15.03
CA MET A 58 17.83 15.41 13.63
C MET A 58 17.73 13.88 13.52
N HIS A 59 18.53 13.16 14.30
CA HIS A 59 18.49 11.70 14.35
C HIS A 59 17.10 11.16 14.72
N GLN A 60 16.50 11.70 15.78
CA GLN A 60 15.14 11.35 16.19
C GLN A 60 14.09 11.69 15.11
N GLY A 61 14.30 12.79 14.39
CA GLY A 61 13.47 13.19 13.26
C GLY A 61 13.51 12.15 12.12
N PHE A 62 14.69 11.68 11.74
CA PHE A 62 14.85 10.64 10.71
C PHE A 62 14.24 9.30 11.13
N GLU A 63 14.44 8.88 12.38
CA GLU A 63 13.80 7.69 12.93
C GLU A 63 12.27 7.78 12.87
N ARG A 64 11.72 8.93 13.26
CA ARG A 64 10.28 9.17 13.20
C ARG A 64 9.76 9.18 11.76
N ALA A 65 10.49 9.78 10.83
CA ALA A 65 10.13 9.78 9.41
C ALA A 65 10.13 8.36 8.84
N ALA A 66 11.16 7.56 9.14
CA ALA A 66 11.25 6.16 8.74
C ALA A 66 10.07 5.35 9.33
N ALA A 67 9.69 5.58 10.59
CA ALA A 67 8.52 4.96 11.20
C ALA A 67 7.22 5.32 10.49
N CYS A 68 7.00 6.61 10.18
CA CYS A 68 5.82 7.05 9.43
C CYS A 68 5.73 6.38 8.05
N LEU A 69 6.84 6.31 7.32
CA LEU A 69 6.89 5.63 6.01
C LEU A 69 6.53 4.14 6.13
N ARG A 70 7.00 3.45 7.18
CA ARG A 70 6.61 2.05 7.46
C ARG A 70 5.13 1.92 7.75
N TYR A 71 4.55 2.82 8.56
CA TYR A 71 3.11 2.81 8.86
C TYR A 71 2.26 3.05 7.61
N TRP A 72 2.63 4.01 6.76
CA TRP A 72 1.93 4.24 5.50
C TRP A 72 2.07 3.05 4.54
N GLY A 73 3.25 2.42 4.49
CA GLY A 73 3.44 1.19 3.71
C GLY A 73 2.53 0.05 4.20
N ALA A 74 2.44 -0.16 5.50
CA ALA A 74 1.55 -1.16 6.09
C ALA A 74 0.06 -0.88 5.81
N ALA A 75 -0.35 0.38 5.92
CA ALA A 75 -1.73 0.79 5.61
C ALA A 75 -2.07 0.59 4.12
N ALA A 76 -1.13 0.91 3.21
CA ALA A 76 -1.32 0.69 1.78
C ALA A 76 -1.44 -0.81 1.46
N ALA A 77 -0.59 -1.66 2.04
CA ALA A 77 -0.68 -3.11 1.89
C ALA A 77 -2.02 -3.67 2.42
N ALA A 78 -2.45 -3.25 3.60
CA ALA A 78 -3.74 -3.66 4.17
C ALA A 78 -4.93 -3.23 3.27
N THR A 79 -4.86 -2.04 2.68
CA THR A 79 -5.88 -1.56 1.74
C THR A 79 -5.89 -2.40 0.46
N ALA A 80 -4.71 -2.77 -0.05
CA ALA A 80 -4.60 -3.66 -1.20
C ALA A 80 -5.26 -5.01 -0.94
N ASP A 81 -5.05 -5.60 0.24
CA ASP A 81 -5.64 -6.90 0.60
C ASP A 81 -7.17 -6.83 0.71
N VAL A 82 -7.72 -5.70 1.17
CA VAL A 82 -9.17 -5.46 1.17
C VAL A 82 -9.70 -5.39 -0.27
N PHE A 83 -9.03 -4.67 -1.16
CA PHE A 83 -9.44 -4.57 -2.56
C PHE A 83 -9.35 -5.91 -3.30
N ASP A 84 -8.31 -6.69 -3.05
CA ASP A 84 -8.12 -8.01 -3.65
C ASP A 84 -9.19 -9.01 -3.18
N ARG A 85 -9.53 -8.98 -1.88
CA ARG A 85 -10.63 -9.77 -1.32
C ARG A 85 -11.98 -9.35 -1.90
N ALA A 86 -12.23 -8.05 -2.02
CA ALA A 86 -13.45 -7.54 -2.62
C ALA A 86 -13.57 -7.98 -4.10
N ALA A 87 -12.50 -7.84 -4.87
CA ALA A 87 -12.44 -8.27 -6.26
C ALA A 87 -12.76 -9.77 -6.43
N THR A 88 -12.17 -10.61 -5.57
CA THR A 88 -12.40 -12.06 -5.55
C THR A 88 -13.86 -12.38 -5.24
N GLU A 89 -14.46 -11.71 -4.26
CA GLU A 89 -15.86 -11.94 -3.87
C GLU A 89 -16.83 -11.49 -4.97
N TYR A 90 -16.56 -10.34 -5.61
CA TYR A 90 -17.35 -9.89 -6.76
C TYR A 90 -17.26 -10.86 -7.93
N ALA A 91 -16.07 -11.38 -8.24
CA ALA A 91 -15.90 -12.39 -9.29
C ALA A 91 -16.68 -13.69 -8.99
N ARG A 92 -16.70 -14.11 -7.73
CA ARG A 92 -17.46 -15.29 -7.28
C ARG A 92 -18.96 -15.08 -7.45
N LEU A 93 -19.49 -13.93 -7.06
CA LEU A 93 -20.90 -13.58 -7.20
C LEU A 93 -21.31 -13.48 -8.67
N ASP A 94 -20.48 -12.85 -9.50
CA ASP A 94 -20.72 -12.70 -10.93
C ASP A 94 -20.83 -14.07 -11.62
N HIS A 95 -19.89 -14.97 -11.33
CA HIS A 95 -19.94 -16.34 -11.85
C HIS A 95 -21.18 -17.12 -11.36
N ALA A 96 -21.58 -16.94 -10.10
CA ALA A 96 -22.77 -17.59 -9.55
C ALA A 96 -24.05 -17.11 -10.26
N HIS A 97 -24.18 -15.80 -10.49
CA HIS A 97 -25.30 -15.22 -11.23
C HIS A 97 -25.33 -15.67 -12.69
N ALA A 98 -24.18 -15.68 -13.38
CA ALA A 98 -24.09 -16.18 -14.76
C ALA A 98 -24.53 -17.66 -14.87
N THR A 99 -24.17 -18.49 -13.89
CA THR A 99 -24.57 -19.90 -13.84
C THR A 99 -26.08 -20.05 -13.61
N ALA A 100 -26.65 -19.24 -12.71
CA ALA A 100 -28.10 -19.26 -12.45
C ALA A 100 -28.90 -18.84 -13.69
N LEU A 101 -28.48 -17.80 -14.40
CA LEU A 101 -29.13 -17.32 -15.62
C LEU A 101 -29.10 -18.35 -16.76
N THR A 102 -27.96 -19.03 -16.95
CA THR A 102 -27.83 -20.08 -17.96
C THR A 102 -28.59 -21.37 -17.62
N GLY A 103 -28.84 -21.62 -16.33
CA GLY A 103 -29.68 -22.74 -15.86
C GLY A 103 -31.18 -22.51 -15.98
N VAL A 104 -31.65 -21.27 -15.86
CA VAL A 104 -33.07 -20.88 -16.03
C VAL A 104 -33.48 -20.81 -17.51
N GLY A 105 -32.52 -20.60 -18.41
CA GLY A 105 -32.75 -20.57 -19.86
C GLY A 105 -32.90 -21.93 -20.54
N ARG A 106 -32.97 -23.04 -19.78
CA ARG A 106 -33.11 -24.41 -20.28
C ARG A 106 -34.38 -25.05 -19.73
#